data_AF-A0A8H4JAD5-F1
#
_entry.id   AF-A0A8H4JAD5-F1
#
_cell.length_a   1.000
_cell.length_b   1.000
_cell.length_c   1.000
_cell.angle_alpha   90.00
_cell.angle_beta   90.00
_cell.angle_gamma   90.00
#
_symmetry.space_group_name_H-M   'P 1'
#
loop_
_entity.id
_entity.type
_entity.pdbx_description
1 polymer ?
#
loop_
_entity_poly.entity_id
_entity_poly.type
_entity_poly.pdbx_seq_one_letter_code
_entity_poly.pdbx_strand_id
1 'polypeptide(L)'
;MVLSQMIARDTLGGPAGAQVLAMPLWNVNAPPNLDFIPPSRPHRSLVTIMEPETVATSFEKDACKTKDNAPKGKTRSMELPSNFYEYHFKRLGAEICTIVLSTFSPKEEHQAPRTSPWLRDYPEEFVRYVELVAHMDARAGKWERLLRDKGERTNLLQAIIFKALDNQVFSRLLFGASSKHDETLHNSDAALIDEEGCQRSELRAHTNRLWLKTSRGEPDLFWRDVDKLTTEVYVLLLPVYDFTASFDGYEPISRTELYQLLHDVISYAGWLSVGLRMSSAIVSINWLIPGELYALNQVSTCQQAYQASKEAAQQHDMRVQEQRPEREQMGSMARVKISVIPEIIQYRPYPEDANVEGIDSYRMMEPHAVHYQGLLEEHDENRVFISLPDYIKKLRDRNCAPRNAALVILVTMLICLWVLYTTSGQQTWQEAKGWVIPELEPEPQKPWWRLW
;
A
#
# COMPACT_ATOMS: atom_id res chain seq x y z
N MET A 1 -25.61 -44.58 0.10
CA MET A 1 -25.95 -43.30 0.76
C MET A 1 -25.62 -42.21 -0.25
N VAL A 2 -26.59 -41.64 -0.99
CA VAL A 2 -27.66 -40.72 -0.53
C VAL A 2 -27.02 -39.42 -0.04
N LEU A 3 -27.14 -38.26 -0.72
CA LEU A 3 -27.95 -37.84 -1.90
C LEU A 3 -27.10 -36.79 -2.68
N SER A 4 -26.75 -36.92 -3.97
CA SER A 4 -27.53 -36.62 -5.20
C SER A 4 -28.24 -35.25 -5.16
N GLN A 5 -27.91 -34.26 -5.99
CA GLN A 5 -28.15 -34.10 -7.45
C GLN A 5 -29.62 -34.14 -7.90
N MET A 6 -30.18 -32.96 -8.20
CA MET A 6 -31.29 -32.57 -9.11
C MET A 6 -31.31 -31.02 -9.12
N ILE A 7 -31.86 -30.22 -10.05
CA ILE A 7 -32.26 -30.28 -11.49
C ILE A 7 -32.16 -28.78 -11.94
N ALA A 8 -31.59 -28.32 -13.06
CA ALA A 8 -31.59 -28.69 -14.47
C ALA A 8 -32.69 -28.00 -15.34
N ARG A 9 -32.30 -26.86 -15.94
CA ARG A 9 -32.75 -26.25 -17.23
C ARG A 9 -34.12 -25.55 -17.36
N ASP A 10 -34.11 -24.66 -18.38
CA ASP A 10 -35.22 -24.05 -19.14
C ASP A 10 -36.21 -23.15 -18.36
N THR A 11 -36.71 -22.00 -18.83
CA THR A 11 -36.51 -21.13 -20.04
C THR A 11 -36.89 -19.68 -19.62
N LEU A 12 -36.92 -18.58 -20.40
CA LEU A 12 -36.86 -18.27 -21.85
C LEU A 12 -36.46 -16.77 -22.03
N GLY A 13 -35.95 -16.35 -23.20
CA GLY A 13 -36.00 -14.95 -23.67
C GLY A 13 -34.71 -14.11 -23.60
N GLY A 14 -34.24 -13.65 -24.77
CA GLY A 14 -33.35 -12.49 -24.92
C GLY A 14 -34.10 -11.33 -25.62
N PRO A 15 -33.41 -10.32 -26.21
CA PRO A 15 -31.96 -10.14 -26.31
C PRO A 15 -31.45 -8.80 -25.72
N ALA A 16 -30.16 -8.75 -25.38
CA ALA A 16 -29.42 -7.51 -25.19
C ALA A 16 -28.02 -7.66 -25.79
N GLY A 17 -27.58 -6.69 -26.60
CA GLY A 17 -26.34 -6.79 -27.36
C GLY A 17 -25.11 -6.54 -26.51
N ALA A 18 -24.36 -7.60 -26.19
CA ALA A 18 -22.98 -7.46 -25.69
C ALA A 18 -22.10 -6.88 -26.81
N GLN A 19 -21.83 -5.58 -26.74
CA GLN A 19 -20.81 -4.97 -27.60
C GLN A 19 -19.44 -5.45 -27.15
N VAL A 20 -18.92 -6.49 -27.83
CA VAL A 20 -17.52 -6.89 -27.73
C VAL A 20 -16.69 -5.77 -28.35
N LEU A 21 -16.25 -4.84 -27.51
CA LEU A 21 -15.38 -3.73 -27.90
C LEU A 21 -14.04 -4.32 -28.32
N ALA A 22 -13.78 -4.34 -29.63
CA ALA A 22 -12.63 -5.01 -30.20
C ALA A 22 -11.32 -4.37 -29.71
N MET A 23 -10.50 -5.16 -29.02
CA MET A 23 -9.12 -4.77 -28.70
C MET A 23 -8.32 -4.58 -30.00
N PRO A 24 -7.38 -3.61 -30.04
CA PRO A 24 -6.55 -3.40 -31.22
C PRO A 24 -5.66 -4.62 -31.48
N LEU A 25 -5.74 -5.16 -32.69
CA LEU A 25 -4.81 -6.17 -33.18
C LEU A 25 -3.40 -5.58 -33.21
N TRP A 26 -2.47 -6.22 -32.49
CA TRP A 26 -1.05 -5.86 -32.51
C TRP A 26 -0.52 -6.03 -33.94
N ASN A 27 0.14 -5.00 -34.47
CA ASN A 27 0.51 -4.96 -35.89
C ASN A 27 1.61 -6.00 -36.20
N VAL A 28 1.25 -7.02 -36.98
CA VAL A 28 2.06 -8.23 -37.19
C VAL A 28 3.28 -8.00 -38.11
N ASN A 29 3.39 -6.84 -38.76
CA ASN A 29 4.46 -6.54 -39.72
C ASN A 29 5.40 -5.42 -39.24
N ALA A 30 6.41 -5.80 -38.44
CA ALA A 30 7.57 -4.96 -38.14
C ALA A 30 8.88 -5.78 -38.36
N PRO A 31 9.98 -5.15 -38.84
CA PRO A 31 11.32 -5.78 -38.85
C PRO A 31 11.82 -6.04 -37.41
N PRO A 32 12.93 -6.80 -37.22
CA PRO A 32 13.35 -7.32 -35.92
C PRO A 32 14.02 -6.28 -34.99
N ASN A 33 13.27 -5.24 -34.58
CA ASN A 33 13.55 -4.42 -33.41
C ASN A 33 12.68 -4.91 -32.24
N LEU A 34 13.29 -5.06 -31.06
CA LEU A 34 12.63 -5.54 -29.83
C LEU A 34 12.02 -4.37 -29.03
N ASP A 35 11.18 -3.58 -29.69
CA ASP A 35 10.46 -2.47 -29.07
C ASP A 35 9.28 -3.02 -28.23
N PHE A 36 9.53 -3.31 -26.95
CA PHE A 36 8.52 -3.75 -26.00
C PHE A 36 7.66 -2.56 -25.55
N ILE A 37 6.70 -2.18 -26.40
CA ILE A 37 5.84 -1.00 -26.22
C ILE A 37 5.06 -1.10 -24.88
N PRO A 38 5.05 -0.04 -24.04
CA PRO A 38 4.28 -0.05 -22.80
C PRO A 38 2.76 -0.16 -23.04
N PRO A 39 1.98 -0.74 -22.12
CA PRO A 39 0.53 -0.84 -22.25
C PRO A 39 -0.10 0.54 -22.46
N SER A 40 -0.85 0.70 -23.55
CA SER A 40 -1.32 2.00 -24.03
C SER A 40 -2.63 2.42 -23.35
N ARG A 41 -2.52 3.37 -22.41
CA ARG A 41 -3.66 3.97 -21.72
C ARG A 41 -4.44 4.88 -22.70
N PRO A 42 -5.79 4.78 -22.79
CA PRO A 42 -6.58 5.77 -23.52
C PRO A 42 -6.46 7.14 -22.82
N HIS A 43 -6.13 8.19 -23.57
CA HIS A 43 -5.98 9.54 -23.01
C HIS A 43 -7.29 10.04 -22.40
N ARG A 44 -7.24 10.50 -21.14
CA ARG A 44 -8.30 11.30 -20.52
C ARG A 44 -7.69 12.51 -19.83
N SER A 45 -7.86 13.67 -20.44
CA SER A 45 -7.26 14.93 -19.97
C SER A 45 -8.03 15.50 -18.77
N LEU A 46 -7.33 15.87 -17.69
CA LEU A 46 -7.91 16.66 -16.60
C LEU A 46 -6.92 17.71 -16.08
N VAL A 47 -7.40 18.96 -16.07
CA VAL A 47 -6.96 20.12 -15.29
C VAL A 47 -5.56 20.71 -15.59
N THR A 48 -5.62 21.78 -16.38
CA THR A 48 -4.68 22.91 -16.47
C THR A 48 -4.20 23.45 -15.11
N ILE A 49 -2.91 23.79 -14.98
CA ILE A 49 -2.41 24.96 -14.24
C ILE A 49 -0.97 25.31 -14.69
N MET A 50 -0.77 26.58 -15.04
CA MET A 50 0.49 27.35 -15.20
C MET A 50 1.69 26.75 -15.97
N GLU A 51 2.01 27.39 -17.10
CA GLU A 51 3.31 27.33 -17.78
C GLU A 51 4.41 28.05 -16.95
N PRO A 52 5.69 27.88 -17.31
CA PRO A 52 6.29 28.98 -18.10
C PRO A 52 7.06 28.56 -19.36
N GLU A 53 6.91 29.41 -20.37
CA GLU A 53 7.73 29.64 -21.58
C GLU A 53 8.97 28.74 -21.80
N THR A 54 8.92 27.92 -22.87
CA THR A 54 10.12 27.25 -23.41
C THR A 54 10.54 27.91 -24.73
N VAL A 55 11.74 28.51 -24.77
CA VAL A 55 12.29 29.06 -26.02
C VAL A 55 12.72 27.91 -26.93
N ALA A 56 12.13 27.84 -28.12
CA ALA A 56 12.47 26.83 -29.11
C ALA A 56 13.72 27.22 -29.92
N THR A 57 14.66 26.30 -30.07
CA THR A 57 15.72 26.37 -31.09
C THR A 57 15.71 25.10 -31.92
N SER A 58 15.26 25.23 -33.17
CA SER A 58 15.32 24.19 -34.19
C SER A 58 16.77 23.95 -34.64
N PHE A 59 17.16 22.69 -34.83
CA PHE A 59 18.21 22.35 -35.78
C PHE A 59 17.71 21.31 -36.78
N GLU A 60 17.70 21.72 -38.04
CA GLU A 60 17.35 20.89 -39.19
C GLU A 60 18.63 20.25 -39.78
N LYS A 61 18.48 19.08 -40.43
CA LYS A 61 19.39 18.42 -41.38
C LYS A 61 20.85 18.89 -41.41
N ASP A 62 21.75 17.92 -41.27
CA ASP A 62 22.65 17.70 -42.41
C ASP A 62 22.92 16.20 -42.64
N ALA A 63 23.10 15.81 -43.89
CA ALA A 63 23.18 14.41 -44.31
C ALA A 63 24.34 14.20 -45.29
N CYS A 64 25.54 13.99 -44.75
CA CYS A 64 26.73 13.70 -45.55
C CYS A 64 27.02 12.19 -45.63
N LYS A 65 27.53 11.75 -46.78
CA LYS A 65 27.81 10.33 -47.08
C LYS A 65 29.22 9.97 -46.65
N THR A 66 29.39 8.83 -46.00
CA THR A 66 30.67 8.12 -45.97
C THR A 66 30.43 6.63 -46.21
N LYS A 67 31.32 6.01 -46.98
CA LYS A 67 31.20 4.63 -47.44
C LYS A 67 31.97 3.66 -46.55
N ASP A 68 31.51 2.42 -46.56
CA ASP A 68 32.33 1.19 -46.57
C ASP A 68 33.49 1.13 -45.55
N ASN A 69 33.17 0.81 -44.30
CA ASN A 69 34.01 -0.03 -43.43
C ASN A 69 33.14 -0.63 -42.31
N ALA A 70 32.74 -1.90 -42.45
CA ALA A 70 31.91 -2.60 -41.47
C ALA A 70 32.78 -3.45 -40.53
N PRO A 71 32.89 -3.11 -39.22
CA PRO A 71 33.42 -4.04 -38.23
C PRO A 71 32.44 -5.20 -38.07
N LYS A 72 32.95 -6.42 -37.84
CA LYS A 72 32.11 -7.57 -37.47
C LYS A 72 31.38 -7.26 -36.17
N GLY A 73 30.07 -7.06 -36.22
CA GLY A 73 29.30 -6.71 -35.04
C GLY A 73 29.28 -7.83 -34.00
N LYS A 74 29.98 -7.65 -32.86
CA LYS A 74 29.43 -8.09 -31.57
C LYS A 74 27.98 -7.59 -31.55
N THR A 75 27.00 -8.47 -31.36
CA THR A 75 25.59 -8.07 -31.32
C THR A 75 25.38 -7.16 -30.11
N ARG A 76 25.44 -5.84 -30.32
CA ARG A 76 25.42 -4.85 -29.25
C ARG A 76 24.07 -4.95 -28.54
N SER A 77 24.07 -5.55 -27.35
CA SER A 77 22.90 -5.57 -26.48
C SER A 77 22.41 -4.13 -26.35
N MET A 78 21.19 -3.87 -26.81
CA MET A 78 20.61 -2.53 -26.80
C MET A 78 20.08 -2.23 -25.40
N GLU A 79 21.01 -2.09 -24.47
CA GLU A 79 20.75 -1.74 -23.08
C GLU A 79 20.14 -0.34 -23.01
N LEU A 80 19.02 -0.22 -22.31
CA LEU A 80 18.36 1.06 -22.11
C LEU A 80 19.18 1.89 -21.10
N PRO A 81 19.36 3.21 -21.34
CA PRO A 81 20.19 4.07 -20.50
C PRO A 81 19.56 4.31 -19.12
N SER A 82 20.38 4.65 -18.12
CA SER A 82 19.91 4.75 -16.72
C SER A 82 18.76 5.76 -16.52
N ASN A 83 18.78 6.86 -17.28
CA ASN A 83 17.75 7.91 -17.24
C ASN A 83 16.37 7.44 -17.75
N PHE A 84 16.31 6.40 -18.59
CA PHE A 84 15.05 5.76 -18.98
C PHE A 84 14.39 5.10 -17.75
N TYR A 85 15.15 4.28 -17.03
CA TYR A 85 14.66 3.59 -15.84
C TYR A 85 14.32 4.57 -14.71
N GLU A 86 15.15 5.59 -14.48
CA GLU A 86 14.84 6.72 -13.59
C GLU A 86 13.49 7.37 -13.93
N TYR A 87 13.26 7.77 -15.18
CA TYR A 87 12.00 8.37 -15.62
C TYR A 87 10.82 7.43 -15.32
N HIS A 88 10.95 6.15 -15.65
CA HIS A 88 9.87 5.18 -15.45
C HIS A 88 9.59 4.88 -13.96
N PHE A 89 10.61 4.82 -13.10
CA PHE A 89 10.46 4.72 -11.64
C PHE A 89 9.85 5.98 -11.00
N LYS A 90 10.32 7.17 -11.38
CA LYS A 90 9.76 8.44 -10.90
C LYS A 90 8.29 8.58 -11.32
N ARG A 91 7.96 8.18 -12.55
CA ARG A 91 6.57 8.12 -13.03
C ARG A 91 5.72 7.09 -12.28
N LEU A 92 6.26 5.90 -11.99
CA LEU A 92 5.56 4.88 -11.19
C LEU A 92 5.19 5.42 -9.81
N GLY A 93 6.13 6.07 -9.11
CA GLY A 93 5.88 6.71 -7.81
C GLY A 93 4.83 7.83 -7.89
N ALA A 94 4.85 8.63 -8.96
CA ALA A 94 3.86 9.69 -9.18
C ALA A 94 2.44 9.14 -9.44
N GLU A 95 2.29 8.13 -10.31
CA GLU A 95 0.99 7.51 -10.61
C GLU A 95 0.40 6.84 -9.35
N ILE A 96 1.22 6.13 -8.54
CA ILE A 96 0.79 5.58 -7.24
C ILE A 96 0.30 6.71 -6.31
N CYS A 97 1.04 7.81 -6.18
CA CYS A 97 0.64 8.95 -5.36
C CYS A 97 -0.69 9.56 -5.85
N THR A 98 -0.89 9.68 -7.17
CA THR A 98 -2.15 10.16 -7.77
C THR A 98 -3.34 9.26 -7.44
N ILE A 99 -3.17 7.93 -7.50
CA ILE A 99 -4.22 6.96 -7.09
C ILE A 99 -4.54 7.14 -5.61
N VAL A 100 -3.53 7.23 -4.76
CA VAL A 100 -3.74 7.34 -3.32
C VAL A 100 -4.43 8.67 -2.95
N LEU A 101 -4.01 9.79 -3.55
CA LEU A 101 -4.59 11.12 -3.33
C LEU A 101 -6.05 11.22 -3.80
N SER A 102 -6.40 10.60 -4.93
CA SER A 102 -7.77 10.60 -5.45
C SER A 102 -8.72 9.67 -4.65
N THR A 103 -8.19 8.61 -4.05
CA THR A 103 -9.00 7.54 -3.42
C THR A 103 -9.14 7.67 -1.90
N PHE A 104 -8.06 8.05 -1.20
CA PHE A 104 -7.98 7.93 0.27
C PHE A 104 -7.72 9.28 0.97
N SER A 105 -7.80 10.40 0.26
CA SER A 105 -7.47 11.72 0.82
C SER A 105 -8.62 12.72 0.76
N PRO A 106 -9.65 12.52 1.62
CA PRO A 106 -10.54 13.60 2.03
C PRO A 106 -9.76 14.89 2.30
N LYS A 107 -10.27 16.01 1.80
CA LYS A 107 -9.82 17.35 2.19
C LYS A 107 -10.14 17.61 3.67
N GLU A 108 -9.49 18.62 4.25
CA GLU A 108 -9.62 19.02 5.66
C GLU A 108 -11.05 19.46 6.09
N GLU A 109 -11.93 19.79 5.13
CA GLU A 109 -13.34 20.13 5.40
C GLU A 109 -14.21 18.93 5.81
N HIS A 110 -13.79 17.69 5.51
CA HIS A 110 -14.56 16.48 5.83
C HIS A 110 -14.20 15.95 7.22
N GLN A 111 -15.20 15.67 8.05
CA GLN A 111 -14.96 15.20 9.42
C GLN A 111 -14.64 13.70 9.44
N ALA A 112 -13.55 13.34 10.12
CA ALA A 112 -13.13 11.95 10.29
C ALA A 112 -14.00 11.21 11.32
N PRO A 113 -14.31 9.91 11.12
CA PRO A 113 -15.02 9.09 12.10
C PRO A 113 -14.40 9.16 13.50
N ARG A 114 -15.25 9.31 14.54
CA ARG A 114 -14.82 9.35 15.95
C ARG A 114 -14.22 8.02 16.43
N THR A 115 -14.65 6.90 15.84
CA THR A 115 -14.07 5.57 16.07
C THR A 115 -12.62 5.54 15.59
N SER A 116 -11.77 4.80 16.30
CA SER A 116 -10.42 4.46 15.81
C SER A 116 -10.50 3.74 14.46
N PRO A 117 -9.69 4.11 13.44
CA PRO A 117 -9.60 3.33 12.21
C PRO A 117 -9.15 1.89 12.49
N TRP A 118 -8.19 1.73 13.41
CA TRP A 118 -7.58 0.46 13.83
C TRP A 118 -8.51 -0.53 14.56
N LEU A 119 -9.78 -0.16 14.79
CA LEU A 119 -10.80 -1.08 15.27
C LEU A 119 -11.52 -1.85 14.15
N ARG A 120 -11.35 -1.45 12.88
CA ARG A 120 -11.80 -2.24 11.72
C ARG A 120 -11.00 -3.53 11.60
N ASP A 121 -11.56 -4.51 10.90
CA ASP A 121 -10.86 -5.76 10.60
C ASP A 121 -10.00 -5.58 9.34
N TYR A 122 -8.70 -5.45 9.57
CA TYR A 122 -7.68 -5.44 8.53
C TYR A 122 -7.14 -6.86 8.30
N PRO A 123 -6.78 -7.24 7.07
CA PRO A 123 -5.96 -8.43 6.83
C PRO A 123 -4.66 -8.37 7.65
N GLU A 124 -4.20 -9.50 8.17
CA GLU A 124 -2.90 -9.60 8.87
C GLU A 124 -1.75 -9.10 7.98
N GLU A 125 -1.86 -9.34 6.67
CA GLU A 125 -0.93 -8.84 5.65
C GLU A 125 -0.87 -7.29 5.61
N PHE A 126 -2.00 -6.59 5.81
CA PHE A 126 -1.99 -5.12 5.85
C PHE A 126 -1.24 -4.63 7.08
N VAL A 127 -1.48 -5.24 8.24
CA VAL A 127 -0.76 -4.94 9.49
C VAL A 127 0.74 -5.17 9.32
N ARG A 128 1.13 -6.29 8.69
CA ARG A 128 2.53 -6.60 8.34
C ARG A 128 3.14 -5.56 7.41
N TYR A 129 2.45 -5.17 6.34
CA TYR A 129 2.95 -4.12 5.44
C TYR A 129 3.09 -2.76 6.14
N VAL A 130 2.20 -2.40 7.07
CA VAL A 130 2.35 -1.16 7.88
C VAL A 130 3.61 -1.23 8.74
N GLU A 131 3.86 -2.34 9.46
CA GLU A 131 5.06 -2.46 10.30
C GLU A 131 6.38 -2.58 9.50
N LEU A 132 6.32 -3.04 8.26
CA LEU A 132 7.48 -3.04 7.34
C LEU A 132 7.86 -1.65 6.82
N VAL A 133 6.93 -0.69 6.80
CA VAL A 133 7.14 0.64 6.19
C VAL A 133 6.95 1.83 7.14
N ALA A 134 6.41 1.63 8.34
CA ALA A 134 6.11 2.72 9.28
C ALA A 134 6.39 2.40 10.75
N HIS A 135 6.73 3.44 11.51
CA HIS A 135 7.05 3.39 12.94
C HIS A 135 6.04 4.19 13.76
N MET A 136 5.84 3.79 15.03
CA MET A 136 4.96 4.51 15.95
C MET A 136 5.61 5.84 16.39
N ASP A 137 4.86 6.93 16.28
CA ASP A 137 5.21 8.18 16.98
C ASP A 137 4.63 8.16 18.39
N ALA A 138 5.46 7.84 19.39
CA ALA A 138 5.02 7.71 20.78
C ALA A 138 4.45 9.00 21.40
N ARG A 139 4.82 10.19 20.88
CA ARG A 139 4.47 11.50 21.44
C ARG A 139 3.35 12.21 20.66
N ALA A 140 3.25 12.02 19.34
CA ALA A 140 2.26 12.68 18.48
C ALA A 140 1.20 11.71 17.91
N GLY A 141 0.39 11.13 18.79
CA GLY A 141 -0.82 10.40 18.42
C GLY A 141 -0.66 8.91 18.12
N LYS A 142 0.55 8.36 18.13
CA LYS A 142 0.81 6.91 17.92
C LYS A 142 0.28 6.45 16.57
N TRP A 143 -0.06 5.16 16.45
CA TRP A 143 -0.59 4.58 15.21
C TRP A 143 -1.88 5.26 14.71
N GLU A 144 -2.75 5.83 15.58
CA GLU A 144 -3.96 6.56 15.15
C GLU A 144 -3.65 7.64 14.12
N ARG A 145 -2.51 8.34 14.27
CA ARG A 145 -2.18 9.47 13.39
C ARG A 145 -1.95 9.02 11.95
N LEU A 146 -1.30 7.88 11.72
CA LEU A 146 -0.99 7.37 10.38
C LEU A 146 -2.22 7.22 9.47
N LEU A 147 -3.38 6.88 10.02
CA LEU A 147 -4.63 6.75 9.25
C LEU A 147 -5.56 7.95 9.38
N ARG A 148 -5.36 8.86 10.34
CA ARG A 148 -6.17 10.09 10.46
C ARG A 148 -5.60 11.25 9.67
N ASP A 149 -4.32 11.52 9.84
CA ASP A 149 -3.59 12.57 9.13
C ASP A 149 -3.56 12.27 7.63
N LYS A 150 -3.96 13.25 6.80
CA LYS A 150 -4.04 13.11 5.34
C LYS A 150 -2.66 12.87 4.71
N GLY A 151 -1.63 13.56 5.21
CA GLY A 151 -0.26 13.44 4.74
C GLY A 151 0.35 12.10 5.13
N GLU A 152 0.22 11.70 6.39
CA GLU A 152 0.72 10.38 6.83
C GLU A 152 -0.03 9.24 6.14
N ARG A 153 -1.35 9.30 5.99
CA ARG A 153 -2.13 8.26 5.29
C ARG A 153 -1.78 8.16 3.82
N THR A 154 -1.58 9.29 3.12
CA THR A 154 -1.15 9.26 1.72
C THR A 154 0.19 8.54 1.58
N ASN A 155 1.17 8.94 2.39
CA ASN A 155 2.51 8.37 2.33
C ASN A 155 2.54 6.90 2.78
N LEU A 156 1.74 6.50 3.79
CA LEU A 156 1.62 5.11 4.22
C LEU A 156 1.06 4.22 3.10
N LEU A 157 -0.04 4.62 2.45
CA LEU A 157 -0.66 3.78 1.42
C LEU A 157 0.21 3.71 0.14
N GLN A 158 0.91 4.81 -0.18
CA GLN A 158 1.94 4.81 -1.23
C GLN A 158 3.07 3.83 -0.91
N ALA A 159 3.58 3.85 0.34
CA ALA A 159 4.60 2.92 0.82
C ALA A 159 4.16 1.45 0.71
N ILE A 160 2.94 1.13 1.15
CA ILE A 160 2.38 -0.23 1.10
C ILE A 160 2.28 -0.73 -0.35
N ILE A 161 1.77 0.09 -1.28
CA ILE A 161 1.68 -0.27 -2.71
C ILE A 161 3.08 -0.48 -3.29
N PHE A 162 4.02 0.45 -3.04
CA PHE A 162 5.38 0.33 -3.58
C PHE A 162 6.14 -0.85 -2.97
N LYS A 163 5.88 -1.22 -1.69
CA LYS A 163 6.47 -2.40 -1.05
C LYS A 163 5.85 -3.71 -1.55
N ALA A 164 4.57 -3.72 -1.92
CA ALA A 164 3.97 -4.85 -2.62
C ALA A 164 4.61 -5.07 -4.01
N LEU A 165 4.85 -3.98 -4.76
CA LEU A 165 5.57 -4.04 -6.04
C LEU A 165 7.03 -4.50 -5.89
N ASP A 166 7.74 -4.01 -4.88
CA ASP A 166 9.10 -4.45 -4.55
C ASP A 166 9.14 -5.96 -4.27
N ASN A 167 8.32 -6.43 -3.33
CA ASN A 167 8.28 -7.83 -2.91
C ASN A 167 7.81 -8.79 -4.03
N GLN A 168 6.80 -8.42 -4.82
CA GLN A 168 6.14 -9.33 -5.78
C GLN A 168 6.49 -9.11 -7.25
N VAL A 169 7.02 -7.94 -7.64
CA VAL A 169 7.28 -7.57 -9.05
C VAL A 169 8.76 -7.35 -9.32
N PHE A 170 9.45 -6.54 -8.51
CA PHE A 170 10.86 -6.21 -8.74
C PHE A 170 11.81 -7.27 -8.17
N SER A 171 11.49 -7.88 -7.03
CA SER A 171 12.32 -8.95 -6.43
C SER A 171 12.41 -10.24 -7.27
N ARG A 172 11.50 -10.48 -8.22
CA ARG A 172 11.48 -11.69 -9.06
C ARG A 172 12.56 -11.69 -10.14
N LEU A 173 13.08 -12.88 -10.49
CA LEU A 173 14.09 -13.07 -11.54
C LEU A 173 13.54 -12.80 -12.97
N LEU A 174 12.25 -13.07 -13.18
CA LEU A 174 11.42 -12.52 -14.25
C LEU A 174 9.96 -12.50 -13.78
N PHE A 175 9.31 -11.32 -13.76
CA PHE A 175 7.89 -11.23 -13.41
C PHE A 175 7.02 -11.91 -14.49
N GLY A 176 6.02 -12.70 -14.08
CA GLY A 176 5.14 -13.43 -15.00
C GLY A 176 5.77 -14.68 -15.67
N ALA A 177 6.93 -15.15 -15.20
CA ALA A 177 7.53 -16.38 -15.70
C ALA A 177 6.63 -17.61 -15.48
N SER A 178 6.64 -18.58 -16.41
CA SER A 178 6.10 -19.91 -16.13
C SER A 178 6.96 -20.64 -15.12
N SER A 179 6.34 -21.52 -14.30
CA SER A 179 7.01 -22.19 -13.18
C SER A 179 8.28 -22.95 -13.58
N LYS A 180 8.35 -23.46 -14.82
CA LYS A 180 9.53 -24.11 -15.40
C LYS A 180 10.66 -23.13 -15.71
N HIS A 181 10.34 -21.95 -16.23
CA HIS A 181 11.34 -20.90 -16.50
C HIS A 181 11.83 -20.31 -15.17
N ASP A 182 10.93 -20.06 -14.23
CA ASP A 182 11.26 -19.56 -12.88
C ASP A 182 12.20 -20.54 -12.13
N GLU A 183 11.90 -21.84 -12.16
CA GLU A 183 12.79 -22.90 -11.67
C GLU A 183 14.15 -22.92 -12.41
N THR A 184 14.16 -22.70 -13.73
CA THR A 184 15.40 -22.64 -14.53
C THR A 184 16.26 -21.44 -14.12
N LEU A 185 15.65 -20.26 -13.92
CA LEU A 185 16.34 -19.05 -13.45
C LEU A 185 16.88 -19.23 -12.03
N HIS A 186 16.08 -19.79 -11.11
CA HIS A 186 16.50 -20.02 -9.73
C HIS A 186 17.64 -21.04 -9.63
N ASN A 187 17.56 -22.15 -10.37
CA ASN A 187 18.66 -23.13 -10.43
C ASN A 187 19.94 -22.52 -11.04
N SER A 188 19.81 -21.66 -12.06
CA SER A 188 20.98 -20.98 -12.65
C SER A 188 21.59 -19.91 -11.75
N ASP A 189 20.80 -19.17 -10.97
CA ASP A 189 21.33 -18.14 -10.06
C ASP A 189 21.92 -18.75 -8.79
N ALA A 190 21.37 -19.86 -8.30
CA ALA A 190 21.93 -20.63 -7.19
C ALA A 190 23.23 -21.36 -7.56
N ALA A 191 23.34 -21.89 -8.78
CA ALA A 191 24.56 -22.55 -9.27
C ALA A 191 25.74 -21.58 -9.48
N LEU A 192 25.48 -20.27 -9.49
CA LEU A 192 26.46 -19.20 -9.67
C LEU A 192 26.55 -18.30 -8.42
N ILE A 193 26.19 -18.80 -7.23
CA ILE A 193 26.12 -18.00 -6.01
C ILE A 193 27.46 -17.34 -5.65
N ASP A 194 28.57 -18.03 -5.93
CA ASP A 194 29.95 -17.59 -5.67
C ASP A 194 30.54 -16.70 -6.79
N GLU A 195 29.82 -16.53 -7.91
CA GLU A 195 30.26 -15.74 -9.06
C GLU A 195 29.93 -14.24 -8.93
N GLU A 196 30.64 -13.43 -9.69
CA GLU A 196 30.54 -11.97 -9.65
C GLU A 196 29.15 -11.46 -10.12
N GLY A 197 28.61 -10.46 -9.41
CA GLY A 197 27.20 -10.05 -9.51
C GLY A 197 26.78 -9.52 -10.88
N CYS A 198 27.67 -8.90 -11.63
CA CYS A 198 27.41 -8.43 -12.99
C CYS A 198 27.33 -9.60 -13.96
N GLN A 199 28.25 -10.57 -13.86
CA GLN A 199 28.29 -11.77 -14.71
C GLN A 199 27.03 -12.64 -14.53
N ARG A 200 26.63 -12.87 -13.27
CA ARG A 200 25.33 -13.52 -12.95
C ARG A 200 24.15 -12.79 -13.58
N SER A 201 24.16 -11.47 -13.50
CA SER A 201 23.08 -10.63 -14.03
C SER A 201 23.06 -10.61 -15.55
N GLU A 202 24.22 -10.63 -16.22
CA GLU A 202 24.32 -10.79 -17.68
C GLU A 202 23.79 -12.15 -18.15
N LEU A 203 24.15 -13.26 -17.49
CA LEU A 203 23.67 -14.58 -17.87
C LEU A 203 22.15 -14.72 -17.66
N ARG A 204 21.62 -14.22 -16.53
CA ARG A 204 20.17 -14.13 -16.29
C ARG A 204 19.48 -13.31 -17.39
N ALA A 205 20.03 -12.16 -17.74
CA ALA A 205 19.50 -11.32 -18.82
C ALA A 205 19.58 -12.02 -20.19
N HIS A 206 20.66 -12.74 -20.50
CA HIS A 206 20.77 -13.56 -21.71
C HIS A 206 19.67 -14.63 -21.76
N THR A 207 19.49 -15.36 -20.66
CA THR A 207 18.50 -16.43 -20.52
C THR A 207 17.07 -15.89 -20.68
N ASN A 208 16.75 -14.77 -20.04
CA ASN A 208 15.46 -14.07 -20.21
C ASN A 208 15.26 -13.59 -21.66
N ARG A 209 16.27 -12.96 -22.28
CA ARG A 209 16.20 -12.52 -23.69
C ARG A 209 16.04 -13.68 -24.67
N LEU A 210 16.52 -14.89 -24.35
CA LEU A 210 16.31 -16.09 -25.16
C LEU A 210 14.91 -16.68 -24.98
N TRP A 211 14.40 -16.74 -23.74
CA TRP A 211 13.03 -17.19 -23.47
C TRP A 211 12.00 -16.26 -24.10
N LEU A 212 12.12 -14.95 -23.88
CA LEU A 212 11.18 -13.94 -24.37
C LEU A 212 11.13 -13.88 -25.91
N LYS A 213 12.22 -14.19 -26.62
CA LYS A 213 12.18 -14.38 -28.09
C LYS A 213 11.27 -15.53 -28.53
N THR A 214 11.11 -16.55 -27.68
CA THR A 214 10.22 -17.69 -27.93
C THR A 214 8.76 -17.34 -27.61
N SER A 215 8.52 -16.58 -26.53
CA SER A 215 7.19 -16.11 -26.10
C SER A 215 6.77 -14.74 -26.68
N ARG A 216 7.40 -14.31 -27.79
CA ARG A 216 7.10 -13.05 -28.52
C ARG A 216 7.27 -11.74 -27.71
N GLY A 217 8.04 -11.77 -26.63
CA GLY A 217 8.35 -10.61 -25.79
C GLY A 217 7.57 -10.54 -24.48
N GLU A 218 6.51 -11.34 -24.31
CA GLU A 218 5.70 -11.35 -23.09
C GLU A 218 6.00 -12.61 -22.23
N PRO A 219 6.13 -12.49 -20.89
CA PRO A 219 6.22 -13.65 -20.01
C PRO A 219 4.91 -14.46 -19.97
N ASP A 220 4.99 -15.79 -20.01
CA ASP A 220 3.87 -16.72 -20.21
C ASP A 220 2.64 -16.53 -19.29
N LEU A 221 2.85 -15.97 -18.09
CA LEU A 221 1.84 -15.79 -17.04
C LEU A 221 1.70 -14.32 -16.60
N PHE A 222 2.21 -13.36 -17.39
CA PHE A 222 2.27 -11.93 -17.07
C PHE A 222 0.92 -11.37 -16.58
N TRP A 223 -0.12 -11.42 -17.42
CA TRP A 223 -1.44 -10.85 -17.11
C TRP A 223 -2.11 -11.53 -15.91
N ARG A 224 -1.95 -12.86 -15.78
CA ARG A 224 -2.49 -13.62 -14.64
C ARG A 224 -1.85 -13.18 -13.32
N ASP A 225 -0.55 -12.90 -13.33
CA ASP A 225 0.17 -12.45 -12.14
C ASP A 225 -0.08 -10.96 -11.84
N VAL A 226 -0.39 -10.14 -12.86
CA VAL A 226 -0.97 -8.80 -12.69
C VAL A 226 -2.34 -8.88 -12.02
N ASP A 227 -3.30 -9.61 -12.61
CA ASP A 227 -4.67 -9.78 -12.07
C ASP A 227 -4.66 -10.24 -10.60
N LYS A 228 -3.81 -11.23 -10.30
CA LYS A 228 -3.61 -11.74 -8.94
C LYS A 228 -3.12 -10.63 -8.01
N LEU A 229 -2.02 -9.95 -8.36
CA LEU A 229 -1.42 -8.92 -7.49
C LEU A 229 -2.35 -7.70 -7.34
N THR A 230 -3.08 -7.31 -8.39
CA THR A 230 -4.13 -6.29 -8.31
C THR A 230 -5.20 -6.71 -7.32
N THR A 231 -5.68 -7.95 -7.38
CA THR A 231 -6.69 -8.46 -6.44
C THR A 231 -6.17 -8.48 -5.00
N GLU A 232 -4.94 -8.92 -4.77
CA GLU A 232 -4.30 -8.92 -3.45
C GLU A 232 -4.17 -7.49 -2.88
N VAL A 233 -3.58 -6.56 -3.64
CA VAL A 233 -3.40 -5.15 -3.21
C VAL A 233 -4.75 -4.44 -3.05
N TYR A 234 -5.73 -4.72 -3.90
CA TYR A 234 -7.08 -4.16 -3.76
C TYR A 234 -7.74 -4.59 -2.44
N VAL A 235 -7.74 -5.90 -2.13
CA VAL A 235 -8.29 -6.43 -0.87
C VAL A 235 -7.53 -5.91 0.35
N LEU A 236 -6.21 -5.73 0.23
CA LEU A 236 -5.35 -5.14 1.27
C LEU A 236 -5.79 -3.72 1.66
N LEU A 237 -6.26 -2.93 0.67
CA LEU A 237 -6.62 -1.51 0.83
C LEU A 237 -8.10 -1.27 1.15
N LEU A 238 -9.00 -2.23 0.90
CA LEU A 238 -10.45 -2.11 1.12
C LEU A 238 -10.85 -1.59 2.53
N PRO A 239 -10.26 -2.04 3.65
CA PRO A 239 -10.64 -1.54 4.97
C PRO A 239 -10.29 -0.06 5.18
N VAL A 240 -9.29 0.46 4.46
CA VAL A 240 -8.93 1.88 4.46
C VAL A 240 -9.84 2.67 3.53
N TYR A 241 -10.20 2.12 2.36
CA TYR A 241 -11.20 2.70 1.45
C TYR A 241 -12.52 2.91 2.18
N ASP A 242 -13.00 1.89 2.88
CA ASP A 242 -14.26 1.94 3.65
C ASP A 242 -14.15 2.83 4.90
N PHE A 243 -12.93 3.14 5.37
CA PHE A 243 -12.70 4.16 6.40
C PHE A 243 -12.78 5.57 5.81
N THR A 244 -12.08 5.85 4.70
CA THR A 244 -12.10 7.18 4.07
C THR A 244 -13.47 7.51 3.48
N ALA A 245 -14.17 6.54 2.89
CA ALA A 245 -15.56 6.66 2.44
C ALA A 245 -16.59 6.90 3.57
N SER A 246 -16.17 6.84 4.84
CA SER A 246 -17.02 7.16 6.00
C SER A 246 -16.74 8.55 6.60
N PHE A 247 -16.01 9.42 5.89
CA PHE A 247 -15.83 10.83 6.26
C PHE A 247 -17.03 11.66 5.77
N ASP A 248 -17.53 12.57 6.61
CA ASP A 248 -18.73 13.35 6.31
C ASP A 248 -18.53 14.20 5.03
N GLY A 249 -19.34 13.92 3.99
CA GLY A 249 -19.34 14.63 2.71
C GLY A 249 -18.29 14.19 1.68
N TYR A 250 -17.47 13.17 1.97
CA TYR A 250 -16.42 12.72 1.03
C TYR A 250 -16.89 11.60 0.11
N GLU A 251 -16.86 11.84 -1.20
CA GLU A 251 -17.07 10.83 -2.23
C GLU A 251 -15.72 10.41 -2.86
N PRO A 252 -15.19 9.21 -2.56
CA PRO A 252 -14.01 8.67 -3.25
C PRO A 252 -14.35 8.19 -4.66
N ILE A 253 -13.32 7.95 -5.48
CA ILE A 253 -13.47 7.26 -6.77
C ILE A 253 -14.16 5.89 -6.60
N SER A 254 -14.77 5.39 -7.67
CA SER A 254 -15.53 4.14 -7.58
C SER A 254 -14.63 2.93 -7.27
N ARG A 255 -15.18 1.93 -6.57
CA ARG A 255 -14.48 0.66 -6.27
C ARG A 255 -13.93 -0.04 -7.52
N THR A 256 -14.58 0.09 -8.67
CA THR A 256 -14.14 -0.48 -9.95
C THR A 256 -13.01 0.33 -10.58
N GLU A 257 -13.07 1.66 -10.48
CA GLU A 257 -12.03 2.58 -10.95
C GLU A 257 -10.74 2.42 -10.14
N LEU A 258 -10.82 2.25 -8.81
CA LEU A 258 -9.68 1.89 -7.97
C LEU A 258 -9.02 0.58 -8.42
N TYR A 259 -9.80 -0.47 -8.70
CA TYR A 259 -9.27 -1.74 -9.20
C TYR A 259 -8.53 -1.56 -10.55
N GLN A 260 -9.14 -0.83 -11.49
CA GLN A 260 -8.52 -0.55 -12.79
C GLN A 260 -7.24 0.27 -12.67
N LEU A 261 -7.23 1.30 -11.81
CA LEU A 261 -6.04 2.13 -11.59
C LEU A 261 -4.88 1.33 -10.95
N LEU A 262 -5.19 0.42 -10.02
CA LEU A 262 -4.21 -0.51 -9.47
C LEU A 262 -3.70 -1.49 -10.55
N HIS A 263 -4.57 -2.02 -11.41
CA HIS A 263 -4.19 -2.86 -12.54
C HIS A 263 -3.26 -2.13 -13.53
N ASP A 264 -3.59 -0.88 -13.91
CA ASP A 264 -2.75 -0.04 -14.76
C ASP A 264 -1.32 0.09 -14.17
N VAL A 265 -1.22 0.45 -12.89
CA VAL A 265 0.07 0.63 -12.21
C VAL A 265 0.84 -0.67 -12.04
N ILE A 266 0.17 -1.78 -11.72
CA ILE A 266 0.81 -3.08 -11.52
C ILE A 266 1.29 -3.66 -12.86
N SER A 267 0.52 -3.54 -13.94
CA SER A 267 0.95 -3.95 -15.28
C SER A 267 2.14 -3.11 -15.78
N TYR A 268 2.14 -1.80 -15.51
CA TYR A 268 3.26 -0.91 -15.85
C TYR A 268 4.52 -1.19 -15.02
N ALA A 269 4.39 -1.52 -13.73
CA ALA A 269 5.51 -2.00 -12.91
C ALA A 269 6.03 -3.37 -13.38
N GLY A 270 5.14 -4.27 -13.81
CA GLY A 270 5.49 -5.55 -14.41
C GLY A 270 6.29 -5.36 -15.70
N TRP A 271 5.82 -4.49 -16.60
CA TRP A 271 6.52 -4.11 -17.83
C TRP A 271 7.93 -3.56 -17.54
N LEU A 272 8.04 -2.67 -16.55
CA LEU A 272 9.32 -2.11 -16.11
C LEU A 272 10.27 -3.18 -15.55
N SER A 273 9.75 -4.12 -14.75
CA SER A 273 10.51 -5.25 -14.21
C SER A 273 11.01 -6.19 -15.32
N VAL A 274 10.18 -6.51 -16.32
CA VAL A 274 10.62 -7.30 -17.49
C VAL A 274 11.76 -6.60 -18.25
N GLY A 275 11.68 -5.27 -18.45
CA GLY A 275 12.76 -4.48 -19.03
C GLY A 275 14.07 -4.57 -18.22
N LEU A 276 13.99 -4.35 -16.91
CA LEU A 276 15.13 -4.47 -15.99
C LEU A 276 15.75 -5.87 -16.00
N ARG A 277 14.93 -6.93 -16.06
CA ARG A 277 15.39 -8.33 -16.12
C ARG A 277 15.89 -8.78 -17.49
N MET A 278 15.91 -7.88 -18.49
CA MET A 278 16.63 -8.03 -19.77
C MET A 278 17.94 -7.23 -19.85
N SER A 279 18.30 -6.45 -18.83
CA SER A 279 19.58 -5.72 -18.73
C SER A 279 20.61 -6.52 -17.92
N SER A 280 21.90 -6.42 -18.26
CA SER A 280 22.99 -6.98 -17.43
C SER A 280 23.21 -6.20 -16.14
N ALA A 281 22.78 -4.94 -16.09
CA ALA A 281 22.93 -4.06 -14.93
C ALA A 281 22.24 -4.62 -13.68
N ILE A 282 22.94 -4.56 -12.54
CA ILE A 282 22.34 -4.88 -11.23
C ILE A 282 21.48 -3.68 -10.82
N VAL A 283 20.33 -3.93 -10.20
CA VAL A 283 19.54 -2.87 -9.55
C VAL A 283 19.27 -3.29 -8.10
N SER A 284 19.63 -2.43 -7.16
CA SER A 284 19.31 -2.57 -5.74
C SER A 284 18.18 -1.62 -5.36
N ILE A 285 17.29 -2.08 -4.48
CA ILE A 285 16.11 -1.35 -3.98
C ILE A 285 16.23 -1.31 -2.45
N ASN A 286 16.76 -0.20 -1.94
CA ASN A 286 17.14 -0.06 -0.53
C ASN A 286 16.07 0.74 0.21
N TRP A 287 15.36 0.12 1.15
CA TRP A 287 14.37 0.80 1.98
C TRP A 287 15.02 1.42 3.21
N LEU A 288 14.61 2.65 3.56
CA LEU A 288 14.91 3.23 4.87
C LEU A 288 14.22 2.40 5.97
N ILE A 289 14.88 2.25 7.12
CA ILE A 289 14.36 1.46 8.24
C ILE A 289 13.44 2.36 9.09
N PRO A 290 12.14 2.04 9.23
CA PRO A 290 11.25 2.83 10.08
C PRO A 290 11.75 2.85 11.53
N GLY A 291 11.88 4.05 12.10
CA GLY A 291 12.50 4.27 13.41
C GLY A 291 13.97 4.68 13.37
N GLU A 292 14.69 4.58 12.24
CA GLU A 292 16.09 5.03 12.15
C GLU A 292 16.23 6.55 12.21
N LEU A 293 17.43 7.06 12.50
CA LEU A 293 17.72 8.50 12.55
C LEU A 293 17.68 9.13 11.14
N TYR A 294 17.27 10.40 11.06
CA TYR A 294 17.29 11.18 9.83
C TYR A 294 18.71 11.31 9.25
N ALA A 295 18.82 11.13 7.93
CA ALA A 295 20.05 11.31 7.15
C ALA A 295 19.85 12.29 5.98
N LEU A 296 20.92 12.98 5.58
CA LEU A 296 20.88 14.08 4.59
C LEU A 296 20.55 13.64 3.15
N ASN A 297 20.52 12.34 2.87
CA ASN A 297 20.15 11.76 1.58
C ASN A 297 18.65 11.39 1.48
N GLN A 298 17.82 11.79 2.44
CA GLN A 298 16.40 11.44 2.52
C GLN A 298 15.50 12.59 2.04
N VAL A 299 14.56 12.31 1.13
CA VAL A 299 13.57 13.29 0.66
C VAL A 299 12.38 13.33 1.62
N SER A 300 12.17 14.46 2.32
CA SER A 300 11.00 14.68 3.18
C SER A 300 9.73 14.90 2.35
N THR A 301 8.75 14.01 2.50
CA THR A 301 7.48 14.00 1.76
C THR A 301 6.32 14.69 2.51
N CYS A 302 6.44 14.87 3.83
CA CYS A 302 5.40 15.50 4.64
C CYS A 302 5.98 16.31 5.81
N GLN A 303 6.49 17.51 5.50
CA GLN A 303 7.04 18.42 6.50
C GLN A 303 6.01 18.83 7.59
N GLN A 304 4.72 18.85 7.26
CA GLN A 304 3.63 19.14 8.20
C GLN A 304 3.51 18.07 9.31
N ALA A 305 3.64 16.78 8.95
CA ALA A 305 3.63 15.68 9.92
C ALA A 305 4.83 15.77 10.88
N TYR A 306 6.03 16.04 10.35
CA TYR A 306 7.22 16.23 11.18
C TYR A 306 7.10 17.45 12.12
N GLN A 307 6.66 18.60 11.61
CA GLN A 307 6.50 19.82 12.43
C GLN A 307 5.47 19.62 13.55
N ALA A 308 4.31 19.04 13.26
CA ALA A 308 3.29 18.75 14.26
C ALA A 308 3.71 17.62 15.24
N SER A 309 4.60 16.72 14.82
CA SER A 309 5.25 15.74 15.71
C SER A 309 6.21 16.43 16.68
N LYS A 310 7.05 17.34 16.17
CA LYS A 310 7.99 18.15 16.94
C LYS A 310 7.29 19.04 17.97
N GLU A 311 6.19 19.69 17.61
CA GLU A 311 5.36 20.46 18.54
C GLU A 311 4.76 19.59 19.64
N ALA A 312 4.21 18.42 19.30
CA ALA A 312 3.67 17.48 20.29
C ALA A 312 4.76 16.94 21.24
N ALA A 313 5.97 16.67 20.72
CA ALA A 313 7.13 16.29 21.52
C ALA A 313 7.55 17.42 22.48
N GLN A 314 7.67 18.66 22.00
CA GLN A 314 7.98 19.81 22.85
C GLN A 314 6.93 20.01 23.96
N GLN A 315 5.64 19.92 23.63
CA GLN A 315 4.56 20.00 24.63
C GLN A 315 4.55 18.84 25.62
N HIS A 316 4.95 17.64 25.20
CA HIS A 316 5.10 16.48 26.08
C HIS A 316 6.26 16.70 27.06
N ASP A 317 7.42 17.13 26.56
CA ASP A 317 8.63 17.28 27.34
C ASP A 317 8.51 18.44 28.36
N MET A 318 7.85 19.55 28.00
CA MET A 318 7.47 20.60 28.96
C MET A 318 6.61 20.04 30.10
N ARG A 319 5.56 19.27 29.78
CA ARG A 319 4.68 18.65 30.79
C ARG A 319 5.40 17.62 31.68
N VAL A 320 6.44 16.95 31.17
CA VAL A 320 7.29 16.07 31.98
C VAL A 320 8.20 16.88 32.90
N GLN A 321 8.77 17.98 32.43
CA GLN A 321 9.63 18.86 33.23
C GLN A 321 8.86 19.54 34.37
N GLU A 322 7.64 20.01 34.11
CA GLU A 322 6.71 20.55 35.13
C GLU A 322 6.40 19.54 36.24
N GLN A 323 6.24 18.26 35.88
CA GLN A 323 5.89 17.20 36.83
C GLN A 323 7.10 16.59 37.55
N ARG A 324 8.29 16.67 36.96
CA ARG A 324 9.53 16.02 37.44
C ARG A 324 10.77 16.86 37.08
N PRO A 325 11.01 18.00 37.74
CA PRO A 325 12.10 18.91 37.37
C PRO A 325 13.50 18.31 37.57
N GLU A 326 13.63 17.28 38.41
CA GLU A 326 14.87 16.52 38.66
C GLU A 326 15.22 15.52 37.55
N ARG A 327 14.33 15.30 36.57
CA ARG A 327 14.56 14.31 35.51
C ARG A 327 15.38 14.94 34.38
N GLU A 328 16.51 14.31 34.04
CA GLU A 328 17.28 14.70 32.85
C GLU A 328 16.42 14.66 31.59
N GLN A 329 16.51 15.73 30.78
CA GLN A 329 15.75 15.85 29.54
C GLN A 329 16.34 14.90 28.49
N MET A 330 15.53 13.93 28.06
CA MET A 330 15.92 12.98 27.01
C MET A 330 16.17 13.72 25.69
N GLY A 331 17.36 13.50 25.10
CA GLY A 331 17.69 14.00 23.78
C GLY A 331 16.63 13.57 22.75
N SER A 332 16.36 14.43 21.77
CA SER A 332 15.34 14.18 20.74
C SER A 332 15.85 14.57 19.37
N MET A 333 15.66 13.70 18.38
CA MET A 333 16.14 13.88 17.00
C MET A 333 15.05 13.46 15.99
N ALA A 334 15.17 13.93 14.75
CA ALA A 334 14.32 13.46 13.67
C ALA A 334 14.60 11.97 13.37
N ARG A 335 13.54 11.16 13.29
CA ARG A 335 13.57 9.75 12.90
C ARG A 335 12.63 9.49 11.73
N VAL A 336 12.89 8.43 10.97
CA VAL A 336 12.01 7.97 9.87
C VAL A 336 10.70 7.44 10.45
N LYS A 337 9.58 8.10 10.16
CA LYS A 337 8.22 7.68 10.55
C LYS A 337 7.63 6.72 9.52
N ILE A 338 7.83 7.02 8.24
CA ILE A 338 7.36 6.20 7.11
C ILE A 338 8.48 6.17 6.07
N SER A 339 8.85 4.98 5.62
CA SER A 339 9.70 4.72 4.46
C SER A 339 8.79 4.64 3.23
N VAL A 340 8.75 5.69 2.41
CA VAL A 340 7.68 5.91 1.41
C VAL A 340 8.05 5.36 0.03
N ILE A 341 9.27 5.63 -0.40
CA ILE A 341 9.85 5.10 -1.63
C ILE A 341 11.30 4.73 -1.32
N PRO A 342 11.78 3.53 -1.71
CA PRO A 342 13.16 3.13 -1.51
C PRO A 342 14.13 3.99 -2.33
N GLU A 343 15.39 4.03 -1.90
CA GLU A 343 16.49 4.37 -2.78
C GLU A 343 16.62 3.28 -3.85
N ILE A 344 16.81 3.68 -5.11
CA ILE A 344 17.03 2.73 -6.19
C ILE A 344 18.34 3.08 -6.89
N ILE A 345 19.31 2.17 -6.85
CA ILE A 345 20.63 2.32 -7.50
C ILE A 345 20.79 1.25 -8.57
N GLN A 346 21.19 1.68 -9.77
CA GLN A 346 21.66 0.80 -10.83
C GLN A 346 23.19 0.74 -10.81
N TYR A 347 23.76 -0.46 -10.87
CA TYR A 347 25.19 -0.70 -10.99
C TYR A 347 25.50 -1.33 -12.35
N ARG A 348 26.58 -0.87 -12.99
CA ARG A 348 27.15 -1.50 -14.21
C ARG A 348 28.66 -1.69 -14.06
N PRO A 349 29.25 -2.75 -14.62
CA PRO A 349 30.70 -2.80 -14.78
C PRO A 349 31.17 -1.66 -15.70
N TYR A 350 32.41 -1.20 -15.54
CA TYR A 350 33.02 -0.28 -16.49
C TYR A 350 33.15 -0.92 -17.89
N PRO A 351 33.14 -0.12 -18.98
CA PRO A 351 33.30 -0.63 -20.34
C PRO A 351 34.63 -1.38 -20.54
N GLU A 352 34.62 -2.44 -21.37
CA GLU A 352 35.82 -3.23 -21.72
C GLU A 352 36.99 -2.34 -22.20
N ASP A 353 36.69 -1.24 -22.89
CA ASP A 353 37.64 -0.28 -23.45
C ASP A 353 38.26 0.69 -22.43
N ALA A 354 37.76 0.74 -21.19
CA ALA A 354 38.32 1.58 -20.13
C ALA A 354 39.69 1.11 -19.60
N ASN A 355 40.04 -0.17 -19.81
CA ASN A 355 41.25 -0.84 -19.27
C ASN A 355 41.41 -0.73 -17.73
N VAL A 356 40.30 -0.52 -17.01
CA VAL A 356 40.24 -0.42 -15.55
C VAL A 356 39.04 -1.22 -15.06
N GLU A 357 39.28 -2.17 -14.15
CA GLU A 357 38.22 -2.89 -13.46
C GLU A 357 37.50 -1.98 -12.45
N GLY A 358 36.17 -2.03 -12.42
CA GLY A 358 35.36 -1.23 -11.52
C GLY A 358 33.88 -1.23 -11.89
N ILE A 359 33.08 -0.56 -11.06
CA ILE A 359 31.63 -0.52 -11.16
C ILE A 359 31.18 0.95 -11.10
N ASP A 360 30.42 1.39 -12.09
CA ASP A 360 29.68 2.65 -12.06
C ASP A 360 28.35 2.47 -11.31
N SER A 361 27.91 3.49 -10.58
CA SER A 361 26.70 3.45 -9.74
C SER A 361 25.82 4.68 -9.98
N TYR A 362 24.63 4.46 -10.52
CA TYR A 362 23.67 5.50 -10.86
C TYR A 362 22.43 5.43 -9.96
N ARG A 363 22.24 6.42 -9.09
CA ARG A 363 21.02 6.52 -8.27
C ARG A 363 19.85 6.99 -9.14
N MET A 364 18.96 6.05 -9.48
CA MET A 364 17.73 6.30 -10.24
C MET A 364 16.62 6.88 -9.37
N MET A 365 16.63 6.62 -8.06
CA MET A 365 15.65 7.18 -7.13
C MET A 365 16.28 7.43 -5.76
N GLU A 366 15.98 8.59 -5.18
CA GLU A 366 16.34 8.93 -3.80
C GLU A 366 15.32 8.35 -2.82
N PRO A 367 15.73 7.95 -1.60
CA PRO A 367 14.82 7.41 -0.63
C PRO A 367 13.88 8.51 -0.09
N HIS A 368 12.58 8.29 -0.18
CA HIS A 368 11.55 9.22 0.28
C HIS A 368 11.01 8.79 1.64
N ALA A 369 10.84 9.74 2.56
CA ALA A 369 10.41 9.50 3.93
C ALA A 369 9.37 10.52 4.44
N VAL A 370 8.59 10.11 5.44
CA VAL A 370 7.97 11.03 6.42
C VAL A 370 8.77 10.92 7.71
N HIS A 371 8.98 12.02 8.42
CA HIS A 371 9.78 12.05 9.66
C HIS A 371 8.94 12.38 10.90
N TYR A 372 9.43 12.00 12.08
CA TYR A 372 8.85 12.33 13.39
C TYR A 372 9.94 12.75 14.39
N GLN A 373 9.55 13.41 15.48
CA GLN A 373 10.44 13.83 16.55
C GLN A 373 10.59 12.70 17.59
N GLY A 374 11.42 11.71 17.27
CA GLY A 374 11.78 10.62 18.18
C GLY A 374 12.78 11.03 19.26
N LEU A 375 13.13 10.08 20.11
CA LEU A 375 14.19 10.16 21.12
C LEU A 375 15.56 9.88 20.47
N LEU A 376 16.62 10.49 20.98
CA LEU A 376 17.97 10.33 20.42
C LEU A 376 18.50 8.91 20.63
N GLU A 377 18.39 8.39 21.85
CA GLU A 377 18.86 7.06 22.21
C GLU A 377 17.87 5.97 21.76
N GLU A 378 18.39 4.98 21.03
CA GLU A 378 17.59 3.85 20.51
C GLU A 378 16.93 3.04 21.63
N HIS A 379 17.65 2.84 22.75
CA HIS A 379 17.14 2.13 23.92
C HIS A 379 15.87 2.77 24.52
N ASP A 380 15.80 4.10 24.55
CA ASP A 380 14.63 4.81 25.08
C ASP A 380 13.50 4.92 24.04
N GLU A 381 13.80 4.98 22.75
CA GLU A 381 12.80 4.83 21.68
C GLU A 381 12.14 3.44 21.74
N ASN A 382 12.95 2.37 21.82
CA ASN A 382 12.49 0.99 21.97
C ASN A 382 11.68 0.76 23.26
N ARG A 383 11.91 1.53 24.32
CA ARG A 383 11.11 1.51 25.58
C ARG A 383 9.74 2.17 25.44
N VAL A 384 9.57 3.15 24.56
CA VAL A 384 8.27 3.82 24.32
C VAL A 384 7.50 3.22 23.14
N PHE A 385 8.17 2.44 22.30
CA PHE A 385 7.58 1.71 21.18
C PHE A 385 6.51 0.70 21.63
N ILE A 386 5.51 0.50 20.75
CA ILE A 386 4.47 -0.53 20.89
C ILE A 386 4.16 -1.00 19.47
N SER A 387 4.23 -2.31 19.23
CA SER A 387 3.86 -2.91 17.93
C SER A 387 2.42 -2.55 17.53
N LEU A 388 2.12 -2.53 16.23
CA LEU A 388 0.76 -2.29 15.75
C LEU A 388 -0.22 -3.39 16.21
N PRO A 389 0.11 -4.70 16.19
CA PRO A 389 -0.71 -5.75 16.81
C PRO A 389 -0.98 -5.51 18.29
N ASP A 390 0.02 -5.15 19.10
CA ASP A 390 -0.18 -4.83 20.52
C ASP A 390 -1.04 -3.57 20.71
N TYR A 391 -0.92 -2.60 19.81
CA TYR A 391 -1.72 -1.38 19.86
C TYR A 391 -3.18 -1.67 19.52
N ILE A 392 -3.45 -2.41 18.45
CA ILE A 392 -4.79 -2.90 18.07
C ILE A 392 -5.39 -3.72 19.21
N LYS A 393 -4.62 -4.62 19.82
CA LYS A 393 -5.05 -5.40 20.98
C LYS A 393 -5.41 -4.50 22.17
N LYS A 394 -4.53 -3.57 22.56
CA LYS A 394 -4.77 -2.60 23.65
C LYS A 394 -5.96 -1.67 23.35
N LEU A 395 -6.26 -1.37 22.09
CA LEU A 395 -7.47 -0.65 21.69
C LEU A 395 -8.72 -1.54 21.80
N ARG A 396 -8.69 -2.78 21.30
CA ARG A 396 -9.78 -3.75 21.42
C ARG A 396 -10.08 -4.00 22.90
N ASP A 397 -9.07 -4.31 23.73
CA ASP A 397 -9.20 -4.49 25.18
C ASP A 397 -9.88 -3.29 25.86
N ARG A 398 -9.53 -2.05 25.50
CA ARG A 398 -10.13 -0.83 26.09
C ARG A 398 -11.61 -0.61 25.72
N ASN A 399 -12.05 -1.11 24.58
CA ASN A 399 -13.44 -0.98 24.12
C ASN A 399 -14.29 -2.21 24.49
N CYS A 400 -13.66 -3.39 24.55
CA CYS A 400 -14.28 -4.66 24.96
C CYS A 400 -14.39 -4.79 26.49
N ALA A 401 -13.44 -4.24 27.26
CA ALA A 401 -13.55 -4.13 28.72
C ALA A 401 -14.68 -3.14 29.05
N PRO A 402 -15.89 -3.61 29.35
CA PRO A 402 -17.06 -2.78 29.20
C PRO A 402 -17.26 -2.10 30.53
N ARG A 403 -16.46 -1.08 30.86
CA ARG A 403 -16.50 -0.39 32.16
C ARG A 403 -17.92 0.01 32.54
N ASN A 404 -18.72 0.38 31.54
CA ASN A 404 -20.16 0.67 31.67
C ASN A 404 -21.00 -0.60 31.91
N ALA A 405 -20.82 -1.71 31.17
CA ALA A 405 -21.61 -2.92 31.41
C ALA A 405 -21.20 -3.65 32.70
N ALA A 406 -19.92 -3.62 33.09
CA ALA A 406 -19.44 -4.09 34.38
C ALA A 406 -20.05 -3.26 35.53
N LEU A 407 -20.10 -1.93 35.39
CA LEU A 407 -20.83 -1.07 36.32
C LEU A 407 -22.34 -1.36 36.34
N VAL A 408 -22.99 -1.57 35.18
CA VAL A 408 -24.41 -1.95 35.11
C VAL A 408 -24.65 -3.30 35.78
N ILE A 409 -23.81 -4.31 35.55
CA ILE A 409 -23.90 -5.62 36.22
C ILE A 409 -23.74 -5.46 37.74
N LEU A 410 -22.75 -4.66 38.20
CA LEU A 410 -22.48 -4.46 39.62
C LEU A 410 -23.60 -3.65 40.30
N VAL A 411 -24.13 -2.61 39.64
CA VAL A 411 -25.31 -1.86 40.10
C VAL A 411 -26.57 -2.73 40.10
N THR A 412 -26.78 -3.56 39.07
CA THR A 412 -27.92 -4.49 39.02
C THR A 412 -27.82 -5.54 40.13
N MET A 413 -26.63 -6.10 40.37
CA MET A 413 -26.35 -6.98 41.51
C MET A 413 -26.65 -6.28 42.85
N LEU A 414 -26.22 -5.03 43.04
CA LEU A 414 -26.51 -4.26 44.25
C LEU A 414 -28.00 -3.99 44.44
N ILE A 415 -28.73 -3.66 43.37
CA ILE A 415 -30.18 -3.48 43.39
C ILE A 415 -30.88 -4.81 43.74
N CYS A 416 -30.50 -5.92 43.08
CA CYS A 416 -31.04 -7.24 43.38
C CYS A 416 -30.77 -7.66 44.83
N LEU A 417 -29.55 -7.45 45.35
CA LEU A 417 -29.22 -7.73 46.75
C LEU A 417 -30.01 -6.84 47.71
N TRP A 418 -30.17 -5.55 47.41
CA TRP A 418 -30.98 -4.63 48.23
C TRP A 418 -32.46 -5.03 48.26
N VAL A 419 -33.05 -5.39 47.11
CA VAL A 419 -34.43 -5.88 47.01
C VAL A 419 -34.61 -7.24 47.70
N LEU A 420 -33.61 -8.13 47.67
CA LEU A 420 -33.71 -9.43 48.32
C LEU A 420 -33.52 -9.36 49.84
N TYR A 421 -32.57 -8.56 50.34
CA TYR A 421 -32.15 -8.56 51.75
C TYR A 421 -32.70 -7.41 52.61
N THR A 422 -33.43 -6.44 52.04
CA THR A 422 -34.02 -5.32 52.83
C THR A 422 -35.52 -5.21 52.64
N THR A 423 -36.26 -4.94 53.73
CA THR A 423 -37.71 -4.74 53.71
C THR A 423 -38.12 -3.52 52.89
N SER A 424 -37.33 -2.44 52.93
CA SER A 424 -37.56 -1.23 52.10
C SER A 424 -37.34 -1.49 50.61
N GLY A 425 -36.35 -2.31 50.24
CA GLY A 425 -36.15 -2.79 48.87
C GLY A 425 -37.30 -3.67 48.39
N GLN A 426 -37.84 -4.54 49.24
CA GLN A 426 -39.02 -5.34 48.91
C GLN A 426 -40.27 -4.47 48.70
N GLN A 427 -40.54 -3.50 49.57
CA GLN A 427 -41.71 -2.61 49.44
C GLN A 427 -41.66 -1.77 48.16
N THR A 428 -40.56 -1.06 47.91
CA THR A 428 -40.39 -0.23 46.70
C THR A 428 -40.39 -1.05 45.41
N TRP A 429 -39.93 -2.30 45.44
CA TRP A 429 -40.04 -3.21 44.28
C TRP A 429 -41.49 -3.62 43.99
N GLN A 430 -42.33 -3.87 45.01
CA GLN A 430 -43.75 -4.17 44.77
C GLN A 430 -44.50 -2.95 44.20
N GLU A 431 -44.22 -1.75 44.73
CA GLU A 431 -44.78 -0.50 44.19
C GLU A 431 -44.38 -0.30 42.72
N ALA A 432 -43.09 -0.43 42.38
CA ALA A 432 -42.61 -0.32 41.00
C ALA A 432 -43.19 -1.39 40.07
N LYS A 433 -43.39 -2.62 40.56
CA LYS A 433 -43.92 -3.74 39.76
C LYS A 433 -45.34 -3.46 39.25
N GLY A 434 -46.18 -2.78 40.06
CA GLY A 434 -47.53 -2.36 39.68
C GLY A 434 -47.60 -1.32 38.54
N TRP A 435 -46.49 -0.63 38.25
CA TRP A 435 -46.40 0.28 37.10
C TRP A 435 -45.86 -0.39 35.82
N VAL A 436 -45.09 -1.48 35.96
CA VAL A 436 -44.41 -2.15 34.84
C VAL A 436 -45.24 -3.31 34.27
N ILE A 437 -46.07 -3.96 35.09
CA ILE A 437 -46.99 -5.01 34.67
C ILE A 437 -48.41 -4.56 35.07
N PRO A 438 -49.19 -3.91 34.18
CA PRO A 438 -50.59 -3.68 34.45
C PRO A 438 -51.30 -5.04 34.55
N GLU A 439 -52.11 -5.23 35.59
CA GLU A 439 -52.92 -6.44 35.73
C GLU A 439 -53.90 -6.54 34.56
N LEU A 440 -53.96 -7.71 33.93
CA LEU A 440 -54.95 -7.99 32.89
C LEU A 440 -56.32 -8.11 33.58
N GLU A 441 -57.26 -7.22 33.29
CA GLU A 441 -58.60 -7.29 33.88
C GLU A 441 -59.25 -8.67 33.60
N PRO A 442 -59.86 -9.34 34.59
CA PRO A 442 -60.55 -10.59 34.37
C PRO A 442 -61.79 -10.38 33.52
N GLU A 443 -61.91 -11.11 32.41
CA GLU A 443 -63.03 -10.95 31.46
C GLU A 443 -64.38 -11.16 32.18
N PRO A 444 -65.34 -10.22 32.10
CA PRO A 444 -66.58 -10.31 32.84
C PRO A 444 -67.46 -11.47 32.33
N GLN A 445 -67.78 -12.40 33.24
CA GLN A 445 -68.65 -13.54 32.94
C GLN A 445 -69.99 -13.07 32.37
N LYS A 446 -70.30 -13.43 31.12
CA LYS A 446 -71.58 -13.14 30.48
C LYS A 446 -72.70 -13.91 31.19
N PRO A 447 -73.68 -13.25 31.84
CA PRO A 447 -74.81 -13.95 32.41
C PRO A 447 -75.67 -14.51 31.28
N TRP A 448 -75.88 -15.83 31.29
CA TRP A 448 -76.89 -16.45 30.45
C TRP A 448 -78.30 -16.01 30.93
N TRP A 449 -79.28 -16.15 30.04
CA TRP A 449 -80.72 -15.91 30.29
C TRP A 449 -81.16 -14.44 30.41
N ARG A 450 -81.49 -13.84 29.26
CA ARG A 450 -82.90 -13.46 29.01
C ARG A 450 -83.31 -13.89 27.61
N LEU A 451 -84.34 -14.74 27.51
CA LEU A 451 -85.21 -14.73 26.33
C LEU A 451 -86.12 -13.50 26.44
N TRP A 452 -86.47 -12.90 25.30
CA TRP A 452 -87.81 -13.02 24.70
C TRP A 452 -87.73 -12.53 23.24
#